data_AF-A0A1E3X8B3-F1
#
_entry.id   AF-A0A1E3X8B3-F1
#
_cell.length_a   1.000
_cell.length_b   1.000
_cell.length_c   1.000
_cell.angle_alpha   90.00
_cell.angle_beta   90.00
_cell.angle_gamma   90.00
#
_symmetry.space_group_name_H-M   'P 1'
#
loop_
_entity.id
_entity.type
_entity.pdbx_description
1 polymer ?
#
loop_
_entity_poly.entity_id
_entity_poly.type
_entity_poly.pdbx_seq_one_letter_code
_entity_poly.pdbx_strand_id
1 'polypeptide(L)'
;MKFSTALRQYSRRRVEKIKNSDIVVGIPSYNNDSTISHVVKTVSKGLSTYFPDSKALIMVGDGGSTDDTREETLNVQVEPWIEKLITIYRGIPGKGTALRAIFEAAEYLGARVCVVCDSDIRSITPEWVKNLIMPIYEEEYQFVAPYYERYKYDGTITNNIVYNLTRTLYGLRVRQPIGGDFAFSRKLVKFYNDQDVWETDVARFGIDIWLTTTAIIQGFRICQARLGTKIHDVKDPSESLGPMFQQVVTTLFVLMEQNYGYWKDIKESTPVPILGEVTSTKPEVFNINQENLVEYFKTGFNHFGALWENVLERENFEELKKISAYSTDNFTFPTELWCRILYDTAVTFHNWKRNRVKLVNMMTPLYFARIAGFVTKTKDMTNEEAEEIVEEQAEKFESAKEYLLQRWSEKGKEEQA
;
A
#
# COMPACT_ATOMS: atom_id res chain seq x y z
N MET A 1 4.42 8.02 -24.75
CA MET A 1 4.57 6.94 -25.74
C MET A 1 3.99 5.68 -25.10
N LYS A 2 2.89 5.12 -25.63
CA LYS A 2 2.28 3.91 -25.06
C LYS A 2 3.13 2.70 -25.44
N PHE A 3 3.55 1.89 -24.47
CA PHE A 3 4.32 0.69 -24.74
C PHE A 3 3.42 -0.54 -24.62
N SER A 4 3.53 -1.46 -25.58
CA SER A 4 2.77 -2.72 -25.56
C SER A 4 3.30 -3.73 -24.53
N THR A 5 4.47 -3.46 -23.93
CA THR A 5 5.14 -4.32 -22.95
C THR A 5 6.07 -3.49 -22.08
N ALA A 6 6.13 -3.83 -20.80
CA ALA A 6 7.10 -3.27 -19.85
C ALA A 6 8.47 -3.97 -19.92
N LEU A 7 8.57 -5.11 -20.60
CA LEU A 7 9.83 -5.82 -20.81
C LEU A 7 10.63 -5.24 -21.99
N ARG A 8 11.91 -4.93 -21.75
CA ARG A 8 12.87 -4.59 -22.82
C ARG A 8 13.28 -5.82 -23.62
N GLN A 9 13.81 -5.60 -24.83
CA GLN A 9 14.18 -6.70 -25.74
C GLN A 9 15.13 -7.73 -25.11
N TYR A 10 16.13 -7.29 -24.35
CA TYR A 10 17.04 -8.19 -23.63
C TYR A 10 16.28 -9.11 -22.66
N SER A 11 15.38 -8.54 -21.85
CA SER A 11 14.58 -9.28 -20.87
C SER A 11 13.62 -10.24 -21.53
N ARG A 12 12.96 -9.83 -22.62
CA ARG A 12 12.11 -10.71 -23.41
C ARG A 12 12.88 -11.93 -23.92
N ARG A 13 14.04 -11.73 -24.53
CA ARG A 13 14.91 -12.82 -24.99
C ARG A 13 15.37 -13.72 -23.84
N ARG A 14 15.62 -13.17 -22.65
CA ARG A 14 16.01 -13.95 -21.48
C ARG A 14 14.86 -14.80 -20.96
N VAL A 15 13.67 -14.23 -20.84
CA VAL A 15 12.44 -14.92 -20.45
C VAL A 15 12.10 -16.03 -21.46
N GLU A 16 12.23 -15.77 -22.76
CA GLU A 16 12.09 -16.76 -23.84
C GLU A 16 13.06 -17.95 -23.68
N LYS A 17 14.31 -17.70 -23.26
CA LYS A 17 15.32 -18.74 -23.02
C LYS A 17 15.02 -19.60 -21.79
N ILE A 18 14.44 -19.01 -20.73
CA ILE A 18 14.04 -19.74 -19.51
C ILE A 18 12.92 -20.74 -19.83
N LYS A 19 12.05 -20.42 -20.79
CA LYS A 19 10.89 -21.20 -21.27
C LYS A 19 9.78 -21.34 -20.24
N ASN A 20 10.07 -21.84 -19.04
CA ASN A 20 9.09 -21.98 -17.97
C ASN A 20 9.70 -21.81 -16.57
N SER A 21 8.86 -21.39 -15.64
CA SER A 21 9.20 -21.29 -14.21
C SER A 21 7.94 -21.57 -13.42
N ASP A 22 8.03 -22.31 -12.31
CA ASP A 22 6.92 -22.59 -11.41
C ASP A 22 6.66 -21.40 -10.48
N ILE A 23 7.73 -20.73 -10.05
CA ILE A 23 7.69 -19.58 -9.12
C ILE A 23 8.47 -18.41 -9.71
N VAL A 24 7.85 -17.24 -9.78
CA VAL A 24 8.54 -15.97 -10.07
C VAL A 24 8.53 -15.12 -8.81
N VAL A 25 9.69 -14.69 -8.35
CA VAL A 25 9.82 -13.69 -7.29
C VAL A 25 10.31 -12.39 -7.92
N GLY A 26 9.43 -11.40 -7.98
CA GLY A 26 9.72 -10.07 -8.46
C GLY A 26 10.16 -9.13 -7.34
N ILE A 27 11.19 -8.33 -7.60
CA ILE A 27 11.69 -7.32 -6.66
C ILE A 27 11.72 -5.98 -7.42
N PRO A 28 10.67 -5.14 -7.29
CA PRO A 28 10.71 -3.75 -7.75
C PRO A 28 11.81 -2.99 -7.00
N SER A 29 12.65 -2.24 -7.71
CA SER A 29 13.76 -1.52 -7.07
C SER A 29 14.03 -0.16 -7.73
N TYR A 30 14.45 0.81 -6.92
CA TYR A 30 14.92 2.12 -7.33
C TYR A 30 15.84 2.72 -6.26
N ASN A 31 17.14 2.81 -6.56
CA ASN A 31 18.19 3.30 -5.66
C ASN A 31 18.21 2.58 -4.29
N ASN A 32 18.41 1.26 -4.30
CA ASN A 32 18.42 0.39 -3.13
C ASN A 32 19.72 -0.42 -3.00
N ASP A 33 20.86 0.17 -3.39
CA ASP A 33 22.20 -0.45 -3.29
C ASP A 33 22.49 -1.07 -1.90
N SER A 34 22.07 -0.40 -0.83
CA SER A 34 22.29 -0.81 0.56
C SER A 34 21.52 -2.05 1.01
N THR A 35 20.44 -2.42 0.32
CA THR A 35 19.46 -3.43 0.79
C THR A 35 19.21 -4.56 -0.21
N ILE A 36 19.26 -4.27 -1.52
CA ILE A 36 18.88 -5.23 -2.57
C ILE A 36 19.68 -6.54 -2.51
N SER A 37 20.98 -6.46 -2.20
CA SER A 37 21.87 -7.61 -2.05
C SER A 37 21.39 -8.57 -0.96
N HIS A 38 20.87 -8.04 0.15
CA HIS A 38 20.32 -8.85 1.24
C HIS A 38 18.99 -9.50 0.81
N VAL A 39 18.07 -8.74 0.24
CA VAL A 39 16.76 -9.23 -0.21
C VAL A 39 16.92 -10.39 -1.20
N VAL A 40 17.75 -10.25 -2.23
CA VAL A 40 17.96 -11.29 -3.25
C VAL A 40 18.57 -12.55 -2.63
N LYS A 41 19.56 -12.42 -1.74
CA LYS A 41 20.17 -13.56 -1.03
C LYS A 41 19.13 -14.31 -0.19
N THR A 42 18.33 -13.58 0.57
CA THR A 42 17.29 -14.17 1.43
C THR A 42 16.20 -14.85 0.62
N VAL A 43 15.73 -14.23 -0.46
CA VAL A 43 14.76 -14.84 -1.39
C VAL A 43 15.32 -16.13 -1.98
N SER A 44 16.56 -16.11 -2.48
CA SER A 44 17.24 -17.31 -2.99
C SER A 44 17.30 -18.40 -1.93
N LYS A 45 17.63 -18.05 -0.68
CA LYS A 45 17.67 -19.01 0.43
C LYS A 45 16.29 -19.60 0.71
N GLY A 46 15.23 -18.80 0.75
CA GLY A 46 13.85 -19.26 0.95
C GLY A 46 13.39 -20.23 -0.14
N LEU A 47 13.61 -19.89 -1.41
CA LEU A 47 13.30 -20.76 -2.54
C LEU A 47 14.06 -22.09 -2.44
N SER A 48 15.35 -22.05 -2.14
CA SER A 48 16.19 -23.25 -2.08
C SER A 48 15.86 -24.15 -0.88
N THR A 49 15.41 -23.56 0.23
CA THR A 49 15.09 -24.30 1.46
C THR A 49 13.72 -24.95 1.38
N TYR A 50 12.72 -24.25 0.85
CA TYR A 50 11.32 -24.69 0.90
C TYR A 50 10.77 -25.18 -0.43
N PHE A 51 11.38 -24.82 -1.56
CA PHE A 51 10.94 -25.18 -2.91
C PHE A 51 12.08 -25.68 -3.80
N PRO A 52 12.94 -26.62 -3.33
CA PRO A 52 14.13 -27.07 -4.07
C PRO A 52 13.82 -27.71 -5.42
N ASP A 53 12.64 -28.33 -5.55
CA ASP A 53 12.21 -29.02 -6.78
C ASP A 53 11.47 -28.10 -7.77
N SER A 54 11.27 -26.82 -7.41
CA SER A 54 10.54 -25.86 -8.26
C SER A 54 11.50 -25.04 -9.12
N LYS A 55 11.16 -24.85 -10.39
CA LYS A 55 11.89 -23.92 -11.26
C LYS A 55 11.56 -22.50 -10.85
N ALA A 56 12.54 -21.76 -10.35
CA ALA A 56 12.34 -20.41 -9.87
C ALA A 56 13.08 -19.37 -10.70
N LEU A 57 12.47 -18.18 -10.83
CA LEU A 57 13.09 -16.97 -11.35
C LEU A 57 13.02 -15.87 -10.28
N ILE A 58 14.17 -15.31 -9.92
CA ILE A 58 14.27 -14.03 -9.21
C ILE A 58 14.45 -12.93 -10.26
N MET A 59 13.48 -12.02 -10.34
CA MET A 59 13.46 -10.93 -11.29
C MET A 59 13.51 -9.57 -10.58
N VAL A 60 14.57 -8.80 -10.80
CA VAL A 60 14.69 -7.42 -10.31
C VAL A 60 14.23 -6.46 -11.40
N GLY A 61 13.14 -5.74 -11.11
CA GLY A 61 12.55 -4.70 -11.96
C GLY A 61 13.04 -3.32 -11.53
N ASP A 62 14.13 -2.87 -12.14
CA ASP A 62 14.83 -1.63 -11.80
C ASP A 62 14.20 -0.39 -12.46
N GLY A 63 14.01 0.67 -11.68
CA GLY A 63 13.46 1.96 -12.10
C GLY A 63 14.42 2.88 -12.83
N GLY A 64 15.59 2.39 -13.25
CA GLY A 64 16.67 3.21 -13.79
C GLY A 64 17.52 3.80 -12.67
N SER A 65 17.90 2.96 -11.70
CA SER A 65 18.72 3.37 -10.56
C SER A 65 20.06 3.96 -11.01
N THR A 66 20.46 5.04 -10.36
CA THR A 66 21.71 5.78 -10.65
C THR A 66 22.84 5.44 -9.69
N ASP A 67 22.56 4.60 -8.69
CA ASP A 67 23.51 4.02 -7.75
C ASP A 67 23.93 2.60 -8.19
N ASP A 68 24.57 1.87 -7.26
CA ASP A 68 25.12 0.54 -7.51
C ASP A 68 24.08 -0.59 -7.39
N THR A 69 22.78 -0.29 -7.25
CA THR A 69 21.69 -1.29 -7.09
C THR A 69 21.81 -2.46 -8.05
N ARG A 70 22.05 -2.17 -9.33
CA ARG A 70 22.13 -3.19 -10.39
C ARG A 70 23.42 -4.01 -10.31
N GLU A 71 24.53 -3.39 -9.93
CA GLU A 71 25.84 -4.05 -9.78
C GLU A 71 25.83 -4.97 -8.56
N GLU A 72 25.33 -4.48 -7.43
CA GLU A 72 25.11 -5.25 -6.20
C GLU A 72 24.25 -6.48 -6.47
N THR A 73 23.12 -6.30 -7.17
CA THR A 73 22.25 -7.41 -7.56
C THR A 73 22.96 -8.42 -8.47
N LEU A 74 23.79 -7.97 -9.41
CA LEU A 74 24.57 -8.86 -10.29
C LEU A 74 25.56 -9.71 -9.50
N ASN A 75 26.20 -9.14 -8.48
CA ASN A 75 27.21 -9.79 -7.65
C ASN A 75 26.64 -10.87 -6.70
N VAL A 76 25.35 -10.84 -6.41
CA VAL A 76 24.69 -11.87 -5.57
C VAL A 76 24.71 -13.23 -6.26
N GLN A 77 25.37 -14.22 -5.67
CA GLN A 77 25.26 -15.61 -6.12
C GLN A 77 23.93 -16.21 -5.64
N VAL A 78 23.21 -16.85 -6.56
CA VAL A 78 21.99 -17.62 -6.29
C VAL A 78 22.27 -19.10 -6.58
N GLU A 79 21.43 -20.00 -6.09
CA GLU A 79 21.62 -21.44 -6.37
C GLU A 79 21.55 -21.73 -7.88
N PRO A 80 22.32 -22.71 -8.41
CA PRO A 80 22.44 -22.94 -9.86
C PRO A 80 21.14 -23.20 -10.62
N TRP A 81 20.10 -23.69 -9.94
CA TRP A 81 18.79 -23.97 -10.53
C TRP A 81 17.80 -22.79 -10.42
N ILE A 82 18.18 -21.70 -9.76
CA ILE A 82 17.40 -20.47 -9.66
C ILE A 82 17.88 -19.51 -10.74
N GLU A 83 16.99 -19.14 -11.64
CA GLU A 83 17.28 -18.14 -12.65
C GLU A 83 17.29 -16.74 -12.02
N LYS A 84 18.21 -15.88 -12.48
CA LYS A 84 18.27 -14.46 -12.07
C LYS A 84 18.17 -13.56 -13.29
N LEU A 85 17.27 -12.58 -13.25
CA LEU A 85 17.09 -11.57 -14.29
C LEU A 85 17.04 -10.18 -13.68
N ILE A 86 17.88 -9.28 -14.18
CA ILE A 86 17.89 -7.87 -13.80
C ILE A 86 17.49 -7.08 -15.04
N THR A 87 16.54 -6.17 -14.91
CA THR A 87 16.10 -5.35 -16.03
C THR A 87 15.69 -3.97 -15.62
N ILE A 88 16.05 -2.99 -16.44
CA ILE A 88 15.39 -1.69 -16.42
C ILE A 88 14.10 -1.84 -17.22
N TYR A 89 12.96 -1.68 -16.56
CA TYR A 89 11.68 -1.78 -17.24
C TYR A 89 11.47 -0.66 -18.28
N ARG A 90 10.40 -0.77 -19.05
CA ARG A 90 9.98 0.19 -20.07
C ARG A 90 8.61 0.75 -19.68
N GLY A 91 8.51 2.06 -19.53
CA GLY A 91 7.26 2.73 -19.18
C GLY A 91 7.50 3.94 -18.29
N ILE A 92 6.42 4.42 -17.66
CA ILE A 92 6.49 5.54 -16.72
C ILE A 92 7.24 5.08 -15.45
N PRO A 93 8.15 5.89 -14.89
CA PRO A 93 8.81 5.54 -13.63
C PRO A 93 7.81 5.34 -12.48
N GLY A 94 7.94 4.23 -11.76
CA GLY A 94 7.11 3.90 -10.61
C GLY A 94 7.06 2.39 -10.33
N LYS A 95 6.60 2.05 -9.11
CA LYS A 95 6.45 0.65 -8.67
C LYS A 95 5.53 -0.15 -9.59
N GLY A 96 4.42 0.42 -10.04
CA GLY A 96 3.47 -0.33 -10.87
C GLY A 96 4.01 -0.73 -12.25
N THR A 97 4.90 0.06 -12.86
CA THR A 97 5.56 -0.37 -14.11
C THR A 97 6.54 -1.51 -13.88
N ALA A 98 7.24 -1.53 -12.74
CA ALA A 98 8.07 -2.67 -12.35
C ALA A 98 7.21 -3.93 -12.14
N LEU A 99 6.07 -3.80 -11.44
CA LEU A 99 5.10 -4.89 -11.25
C LEU A 99 4.55 -5.39 -12.58
N ARG A 100 4.21 -4.51 -13.52
CA ARG A 100 3.82 -4.92 -14.87
C ARG A 100 4.88 -5.76 -15.55
N ALA A 101 6.16 -5.36 -15.49
CA ALA A 101 7.24 -6.15 -16.10
C ALA A 101 7.36 -7.54 -15.45
N ILE A 102 7.23 -7.61 -14.12
CA ILE A 102 7.24 -8.86 -13.35
C ILE A 102 6.05 -9.74 -13.74
N PHE A 103 4.84 -9.18 -13.79
CA PHE A 103 3.62 -9.93 -14.13
C PHE A 103 3.62 -10.39 -15.59
N GLU A 104 4.10 -9.59 -16.54
CA GLU A 104 4.28 -10.00 -17.94
C GLU A 104 5.26 -11.19 -18.04
N ALA A 105 6.36 -11.17 -17.28
CA ALA A 105 7.31 -12.28 -17.24
C ALA A 105 6.71 -13.53 -16.58
N ALA A 106 5.99 -13.37 -15.47
CA ALA A 106 5.33 -14.46 -14.76
C ALA A 106 4.25 -15.14 -15.61
N GLU A 107 3.41 -14.36 -16.32
CA GLU A 107 2.42 -14.92 -17.24
C GLU A 107 3.09 -15.67 -18.40
N TYR A 108 4.12 -15.07 -19.01
CA TYR A 108 4.83 -15.71 -20.13
C TYR A 108 5.46 -17.06 -19.72
N LEU A 109 6.11 -17.11 -18.55
CA LEU A 109 6.74 -18.32 -18.03
C LEU A 109 5.75 -19.36 -17.52
N GLY A 110 4.45 -19.02 -17.47
CA GLY A 110 3.40 -19.88 -16.95
C GLY A 110 3.50 -20.11 -15.44
N ALA A 111 4.08 -19.16 -14.70
CA ALA A 111 4.33 -19.26 -13.27
C ALA A 111 3.06 -19.60 -12.50
N ARG A 112 3.13 -20.61 -11.65
CA ARG A 112 2.04 -21.01 -10.75
C ARG A 112 1.83 -19.94 -9.69
N VAL A 113 2.92 -19.42 -9.15
CA VAL A 113 2.94 -18.38 -8.11
C VAL A 113 3.88 -17.25 -8.54
N CYS A 114 3.39 -16.02 -8.44
CA CYS A 114 4.19 -14.82 -8.53
C CYS A 114 4.23 -14.15 -7.16
N VAL A 115 5.41 -13.98 -6.58
CA VAL A 115 5.65 -13.24 -5.35
C VAL A 115 6.25 -11.88 -5.70
N VAL A 116 5.92 -10.87 -4.93
CA VAL A 116 6.54 -9.54 -4.98
C VAL A 116 7.12 -9.27 -3.60
N CYS A 117 8.37 -8.83 -3.54
CA CYS A 117 8.99 -8.34 -2.30
C CYS A 117 9.55 -6.94 -2.53
N ASP A 118 9.39 -6.02 -1.57
CA ASP A 118 10.04 -4.71 -1.67
C ASP A 118 11.57 -4.85 -1.54
N SER A 119 12.30 -3.98 -2.23
CA SER A 119 13.77 -4.01 -2.27
C SER A 119 14.46 -3.37 -1.06
N ASP A 120 13.74 -2.59 -0.24
CA ASP A 120 14.27 -1.81 0.88
C ASP A 120 14.07 -2.47 2.26
N ILE A 121 13.70 -3.75 2.26
CA ILE A 121 13.41 -4.51 3.48
C ILE A 121 14.69 -5.10 4.07
N ARG A 122 14.94 -4.79 5.35
CA ARG A 122 16.08 -5.31 6.13
C ARG A 122 15.75 -6.56 6.94
N SER A 123 14.46 -6.81 7.20
CA SER A 123 13.98 -7.88 8.08
C SER A 123 13.44 -9.10 7.34
N ILE A 124 13.52 -9.14 6.00
CA ILE A 124 13.03 -10.27 5.21
C ILE A 124 13.73 -11.55 5.65
N THR A 125 12.97 -12.64 5.77
CA THR A 125 13.52 -13.97 6.11
C THR A 125 13.13 -15.03 5.07
N PRO A 126 13.83 -16.18 5.01
CA PRO A 126 13.43 -17.30 4.16
C PRO A 126 11.99 -17.77 4.41
N GLU A 127 11.50 -17.67 5.65
CA GLU A 127 10.13 -18.03 6.04
C GLU A 127 9.08 -17.12 5.40
N TRP A 128 9.41 -15.87 5.09
CA TRP A 128 8.49 -14.98 4.35
C TRP A 128 8.15 -15.58 2.99
N VAL A 129 9.17 -16.06 2.28
CA VAL A 129 9.02 -16.71 0.97
C VAL A 129 8.12 -17.93 1.08
N LYS A 130 8.33 -18.77 2.11
CA LYS A 130 7.45 -19.91 2.41
C LYS A 130 6.01 -19.45 2.65
N ASN A 131 5.81 -18.53 3.60
CA ASN A 131 4.48 -18.12 4.04
C ASN A 131 3.68 -17.40 2.93
N LEU A 132 4.35 -16.71 2.00
CA LEU A 132 3.73 -16.09 0.84
C LEU A 132 3.33 -17.10 -0.25
N ILE A 133 4.17 -18.13 -0.48
CA ILE A 133 3.95 -19.08 -1.59
C ILE A 133 2.97 -20.19 -1.20
N MET A 134 3.09 -20.75 0.00
CA MET A 134 2.34 -21.94 0.44
C MET A 134 0.82 -21.81 0.31
N PRO A 135 0.17 -20.69 0.67
CA PRO A 135 -1.29 -20.57 0.54
C PRO A 135 -1.79 -20.74 -0.90
N ILE A 136 -0.99 -20.34 -1.89
CA ILE A 136 -1.32 -20.50 -3.31
C ILE A 136 -0.92 -21.89 -3.80
N TYR A 137 0.20 -22.40 -3.29
CA TYR A 137 0.77 -23.67 -3.71
C TYR A 137 0.02 -24.89 -3.17
N GLU A 138 -0.64 -24.79 -2.02
CA GLU A 138 -1.32 -25.93 -1.37
C GLU A 138 -2.79 -25.69 -1.05
N GLU A 139 -3.22 -24.45 -0.81
CA GLU A 139 -4.56 -24.14 -0.28
C GLU A 139 -5.47 -23.39 -1.29
N GLU A 140 -5.00 -23.26 -2.54
CA GLU A 140 -5.70 -22.64 -3.67
C GLU A 140 -6.14 -21.18 -3.44
N TYR A 141 -5.47 -20.46 -2.53
CA TYR A 141 -5.60 -19.00 -2.47
C TYR A 141 -5.06 -18.36 -3.74
N GLN A 142 -5.53 -17.16 -4.03
CA GLN A 142 -5.23 -16.47 -5.27
C GLN A 142 -4.51 -15.14 -5.06
N PHE A 143 -4.72 -14.52 -3.91
CA PHE A 143 -4.04 -13.32 -3.45
C PHE A 143 -3.64 -13.49 -1.98
N VAL A 144 -2.36 -13.33 -1.69
CA VAL A 144 -1.83 -13.37 -0.33
C VAL A 144 -1.33 -11.98 0.01
N ALA A 145 -2.01 -11.32 0.94
CA ALA A 145 -1.57 -10.05 1.49
C ALA A 145 -0.58 -10.27 2.64
N PRO A 146 0.32 -9.33 2.93
CA PRO A 146 1.20 -9.47 4.06
C PRO A 146 0.48 -9.15 5.37
N TYR A 147 0.92 -9.78 6.46
CA TYR A 147 0.53 -9.48 7.82
C TYR A 147 1.81 -9.26 8.65
N TYR A 148 2.15 -7.99 8.87
CA TYR A 148 3.34 -7.58 9.60
C TYR A 148 3.04 -7.28 11.05
N GLU A 149 4.08 -7.40 11.87
CA GLU A 149 4.21 -6.68 13.12
C GLU A 149 4.90 -5.34 12.82
N ARG A 150 4.34 -4.24 13.33
CA ARG A 150 4.89 -2.90 13.15
C ARG A 150 4.91 -2.18 14.48
N TYR A 151 5.83 -1.22 14.58
CA TYR A 151 5.76 -0.25 15.66
C TYR A 151 4.50 0.60 15.52
N LYS A 152 3.83 0.94 16.63
CA LYS A 152 2.55 1.66 16.64
C LYS A 152 2.53 2.98 15.85
N TYR A 153 3.69 3.57 15.59
CA TYR A 153 3.85 4.83 14.85
C TYR A 153 4.31 4.66 13.40
N ASP A 154 4.41 3.42 12.95
CA ASP A 154 4.73 3.07 11.56
C ASP A 154 3.46 2.75 10.76
N GLY A 155 3.53 2.85 9.42
CA GLY A 155 2.41 2.57 8.53
C GLY A 155 1.22 3.52 8.74
N THR A 156 1.50 4.78 9.08
CA THR A 156 0.48 5.78 9.47
C THR A 156 -0.60 6.01 8.41
N ILE A 157 -0.27 5.97 7.12
CA ILE A 157 -1.24 6.03 6.01
C ILE A 157 -2.15 4.79 6.03
N THR A 158 -1.57 3.60 6.18
CA THR A 158 -2.32 2.33 6.28
C THR A 158 -3.29 2.37 7.45
N ASN A 159 -2.79 2.69 8.65
CA ASN A 159 -3.54 2.58 9.90
C ASN A 159 -4.66 3.62 10.02
N ASN A 160 -4.46 4.84 9.49
CA ASN A 160 -5.44 5.92 9.66
C ASN A 160 -6.40 6.08 8.47
N ILE A 161 -6.10 5.47 7.32
CA ILE A 161 -6.86 5.71 6.07
C ILE A 161 -7.14 4.42 5.33
N VAL A 162 -6.09 3.77 4.81
CA VAL A 162 -6.27 2.73 3.77
C VAL A 162 -6.97 1.51 4.33
N TYR A 163 -6.57 1.05 5.51
CA TYR A 163 -7.18 -0.10 6.17
C TYR A 163 -8.67 0.16 6.45
N ASN A 164 -8.96 1.31 7.07
CA ASN A 164 -10.31 1.72 7.47
C ASN A 164 -11.26 1.85 6.26
N LEU A 165 -10.80 2.50 5.19
CA LEU A 165 -11.57 2.65 3.95
C LEU A 165 -11.72 1.32 3.21
N THR A 166 -10.68 0.49 3.15
CA THR A 166 -10.76 -0.83 2.48
C THR A 166 -11.82 -1.71 3.14
N ARG A 167 -11.84 -1.76 4.48
CA ARG A 167 -12.88 -2.47 5.24
C ARG A 167 -14.27 -1.91 4.98
N THR A 168 -14.43 -0.60 5.11
CA THR A 168 -15.73 0.08 4.97
C THR A 168 -16.30 -0.07 3.57
N LEU A 169 -15.47 0.05 2.54
CA LEU A 169 -15.90 0.08 1.15
C LEU A 169 -16.00 -1.32 0.55
N TYR A 170 -15.10 -2.23 0.88
CA TYR A 170 -14.99 -3.51 0.17
C TYR A 170 -15.28 -4.74 1.04
N GLY A 171 -15.54 -4.56 2.34
CA GLY A 171 -16.12 -5.58 3.20
C GLY A 171 -15.16 -6.70 3.62
N LEU A 172 -13.85 -6.59 3.35
CA LEU A 172 -12.83 -7.53 3.80
C LEU A 172 -11.79 -6.87 4.69
N ARG A 173 -11.41 -7.52 5.78
CA ARG A 173 -10.39 -7.04 6.74
C ARG A 173 -8.99 -7.48 6.31
N VAL A 174 -8.47 -6.84 5.27
CA VAL A 174 -7.07 -6.99 4.84
C VAL A 174 -6.23 -5.95 5.57
N ARG A 175 -5.38 -6.35 6.52
CA ARG A 175 -4.70 -5.44 7.46
C ARG A 175 -3.66 -4.54 6.80
N GLN A 176 -3.03 -5.02 5.72
CA GLN A 176 -1.99 -4.29 4.98
C GLN A 176 -2.36 -4.19 3.48
N PRO A 177 -3.40 -3.41 3.09
CA PRO A 177 -3.81 -3.28 1.69
C PRO A 177 -2.75 -2.64 0.78
N ILE A 178 -1.73 -2.01 1.38
CA ILE A 178 -0.59 -1.41 0.68
C ILE A 178 0.75 -1.95 1.21
N GLY A 179 0.77 -3.22 1.64
CA GLY A 179 1.90 -3.80 2.36
C GLY A 179 3.18 -3.98 1.52
N GLY A 180 3.05 -4.12 0.20
CA GLY A 180 4.18 -4.19 -0.74
C GLY A 180 4.74 -5.59 -0.99
N ASP A 181 4.64 -6.50 -0.01
CA ASP A 181 5.03 -7.91 -0.15
C ASP A 181 3.78 -8.78 -0.35
N PHE A 182 3.53 -9.21 -1.59
CA PHE A 182 2.30 -9.93 -1.97
C PHE A 182 2.63 -11.23 -2.71
N ALA A 183 1.69 -12.17 -2.72
CA ALA A 183 1.73 -13.29 -3.66
C ALA A 183 0.43 -13.43 -4.45
N PHE A 184 0.57 -13.89 -5.69
CA PHE A 184 -0.49 -13.94 -6.69
C PHE A 184 -0.48 -15.29 -7.40
N SER A 185 -1.66 -15.87 -7.58
CA SER A 185 -1.83 -17.05 -8.43
C SER A 185 -1.68 -16.68 -9.90
N ARG A 186 -1.32 -17.66 -10.73
CA ARG A 186 -1.31 -17.51 -12.20
C ARG A 186 -2.56 -16.83 -12.76
N LYS A 187 -3.74 -17.23 -12.29
CA LYS A 187 -5.03 -16.69 -12.75
C LYS A 187 -5.17 -15.21 -12.43
N LEU A 188 -4.72 -14.79 -11.24
CA LEU A 188 -4.78 -13.40 -10.82
C LEU A 188 -3.74 -12.54 -11.55
N VAL A 189 -2.52 -13.03 -11.73
CA VAL A 189 -1.48 -12.35 -12.53
C VAL A 189 -1.98 -12.07 -13.95
N LYS A 190 -2.55 -13.10 -14.58
CA LYS A 190 -3.15 -12.96 -15.91
C LYS A 190 -4.25 -11.90 -15.92
N PHE A 191 -5.17 -11.97 -14.96
CA PHE A 191 -6.26 -11.01 -14.83
C PHE A 191 -5.73 -9.56 -14.74
N TYR A 192 -4.67 -9.31 -13.96
CA TYR A 192 -4.07 -7.99 -13.86
C TYR A 192 -3.40 -7.51 -15.16
N ASN A 193 -2.66 -8.39 -15.84
CA ASN A 193 -2.04 -8.03 -17.12
C ASN A 193 -3.07 -7.61 -18.18
N ASP A 194 -4.27 -8.21 -18.14
CA ASP A 194 -5.36 -7.90 -19.07
C ASP A 194 -6.08 -6.56 -18.73
N GLN A 195 -5.70 -5.85 -17.66
CA GLN A 195 -6.30 -4.55 -17.28
C GLN A 195 -5.57 -3.34 -17.91
N ASP A 196 -6.33 -2.28 -18.23
CA ASP A 196 -5.82 -1.04 -18.83
C ASP A 196 -5.24 -0.01 -17.83
N VAL A 197 -4.92 -0.43 -16.59
CA VAL A 197 -4.47 0.48 -15.52
C VAL A 197 -3.03 0.99 -15.71
N TRP A 198 -2.21 0.25 -16.44
CA TRP A 198 -0.75 0.36 -16.41
C TRP A 198 -0.16 1.67 -16.96
N GLU A 199 -0.94 2.42 -17.72
CA GLU A 199 -0.54 3.73 -18.28
C GLU A 199 -1.17 4.91 -17.53
N THR A 200 -1.88 4.64 -16.43
CA THR A 200 -2.56 5.64 -15.61
C THR A 200 -1.72 6.04 -14.40
N ASP A 201 -2.08 7.12 -13.72
CA ASP A 201 -1.38 7.54 -12.48
C ASP A 201 -1.50 6.52 -11.34
N VAL A 202 -2.47 5.60 -11.40
CA VAL A 202 -2.59 4.45 -10.48
C VAL A 202 -1.34 3.56 -10.54
N ALA A 203 -0.75 3.38 -11.72
CA ALA A 203 0.40 2.52 -11.95
C ALA A 203 1.74 3.09 -11.41
N ARG A 204 1.75 4.27 -10.76
CA ARG A 204 2.97 4.80 -10.15
C ARG A 204 3.18 4.22 -8.76
N PHE A 205 2.39 4.67 -7.79
CA PHE A 205 2.53 4.32 -6.36
C PHE A 205 1.23 3.86 -5.70
N GLY A 206 0.07 4.15 -6.31
CA GLY A 206 -1.22 3.62 -5.86
C GLY A 206 -1.50 2.18 -6.30
N ILE A 207 -0.53 1.51 -6.92
CA ILE A 207 -0.73 0.19 -7.51
C ILE A 207 -1.08 -0.86 -6.46
N ASP A 208 -0.47 -0.79 -5.27
CA ASP A 208 -0.70 -1.79 -4.22
C ASP A 208 -2.17 -1.81 -3.78
N ILE A 209 -2.77 -0.63 -3.52
CA ILE A 209 -4.20 -0.53 -3.17
C ILE A 209 -5.10 -0.92 -4.33
N TRP A 210 -4.70 -0.64 -5.58
CA TRP A 210 -5.44 -1.08 -6.76
C TRP A 210 -5.46 -2.60 -6.87
N LEU A 211 -4.33 -3.27 -6.65
CA LEU A 211 -4.24 -4.73 -6.65
C LEU A 211 -5.18 -5.31 -5.57
N THR A 212 -5.05 -4.88 -4.33
CA THR A 212 -5.91 -5.38 -3.24
C THR A 212 -7.38 -5.13 -3.52
N THR A 213 -7.77 -3.90 -3.90
CA THR A 213 -9.17 -3.54 -4.17
C THR A 213 -9.75 -4.39 -5.29
N THR A 214 -8.99 -4.55 -6.39
CA THR A 214 -9.46 -5.31 -7.55
C THR A 214 -9.58 -6.80 -7.25
N ALA A 215 -8.65 -7.38 -6.48
CA ALA A 215 -8.78 -8.76 -6.02
C ALA A 215 -10.06 -9.00 -5.21
N ILE A 216 -10.41 -8.07 -4.31
CA ILE A 216 -11.62 -8.15 -3.47
C ILE A 216 -12.87 -8.09 -4.35
N ILE A 217 -12.98 -7.06 -5.20
CA ILE A 217 -14.18 -6.83 -6.03
C ILE A 217 -14.44 -7.98 -7.00
N GLN A 218 -13.37 -8.58 -7.53
CA GLN A 218 -13.47 -9.70 -8.48
C GLN A 218 -13.67 -11.06 -7.78
N GLY A 219 -13.79 -11.08 -6.45
CA GLY A 219 -14.08 -12.30 -5.68
C GLY A 219 -12.95 -13.33 -5.69
N PHE A 220 -11.69 -12.90 -5.83
CA PHE A 220 -10.55 -13.80 -5.70
C PHE A 220 -10.43 -14.31 -4.26
N ARG A 221 -9.97 -15.56 -4.08
CA ARG A 221 -9.72 -16.10 -2.74
C ARG A 221 -8.51 -15.40 -2.10
N ILE A 222 -8.76 -14.68 -1.02
CA ILE A 222 -7.76 -13.86 -0.32
C ILE A 222 -7.43 -14.45 1.05
N CYS A 223 -6.15 -14.49 1.38
CA CYS A 223 -5.67 -14.68 2.75
C CYS A 223 -4.55 -13.68 3.06
N GLN A 224 -4.07 -13.73 4.30
CA GLN A 224 -2.91 -12.97 4.76
C GLN A 224 -1.82 -13.93 5.24
N ALA A 225 -0.56 -13.58 5.03
CA ALA A 225 0.59 -14.35 5.48
C ALA A 225 1.31 -13.64 6.64
N ARG A 226 1.59 -14.33 7.74
CA ARG A 226 2.41 -13.80 8.83
C ARG A 226 3.86 -13.64 8.36
N LEU A 227 4.35 -12.41 8.39
CA LEU A 227 5.71 -12.06 8.01
C LEU A 227 6.54 -11.51 9.19
N GLY A 228 5.98 -11.43 10.40
CA GLY A 228 6.72 -10.86 11.54
C GLY A 228 7.05 -9.37 11.32
N THR A 229 8.13 -8.87 11.92
CA THR A 229 8.44 -7.44 11.88
C THR A 229 8.88 -6.96 10.50
N LYS A 230 8.29 -5.86 10.00
CA LYS A 230 8.77 -5.14 8.80
C LYS A 230 9.68 -3.97 9.18
N ILE A 231 10.98 -4.12 8.92
CA ILE A 231 12.00 -3.07 9.10
C ILE A 231 12.43 -2.57 7.73
N HIS A 232 12.27 -1.28 7.52
CA HIS A 232 12.68 -0.54 6.32
C HIS A 232 13.34 0.77 6.76
N ASP A 233 13.94 1.51 5.83
CA ASP A 233 14.59 2.78 6.15
C ASP A 233 13.58 3.77 6.76
N VAL A 234 13.74 4.06 8.06
CA VAL A 234 12.87 4.98 8.79
C VAL A 234 13.04 6.38 8.22
N LYS A 235 11.94 6.97 7.74
CA LYS A 235 11.88 8.38 7.34
C LYS A 235 10.83 9.10 8.18
N ASP A 236 11.14 10.31 8.63
CA ASP A 236 10.19 11.12 9.41
C ASP A 236 8.90 11.32 8.57
N PRO A 237 7.70 11.03 9.14
CA PRO A 237 6.42 11.26 8.48
C PRO A 237 6.27 12.66 7.87
N SER A 238 6.78 13.68 8.54
CA SER A 238 6.66 15.08 8.14
C SER A 238 7.57 15.47 6.97
N GLU A 239 8.70 14.77 6.80
CA GLU A 239 9.71 15.08 5.77
C GLU A 239 9.54 14.28 4.48
N SER A 240 8.89 13.11 4.54
CA SER A 240 8.95 12.12 3.46
C SER A 240 7.63 11.53 2.99
N LEU A 241 6.55 11.61 3.78
CA LEU A 241 5.28 10.94 3.44
C LEU A 241 4.34 11.76 2.56
N GLY A 242 4.59 13.06 2.37
CA GLY A 242 3.71 13.94 1.58
C GLY A 242 3.38 13.39 0.18
N PRO A 243 4.38 13.07 -0.67
CA PRO A 243 4.13 12.54 -2.01
C PRO A 243 3.42 11.18 -2.00
N MET A 244 3.80 10.27 -1.09
CA MET A 244 3.17 8.94 -0.96
C MET A 244 1.71 9.07 -0.55
N PHE A 245 1.42 9.91 0.45
CA PHE A 245 0.07 10.23 0.90
C PHE A 245 -0.80 10.71 -0.25
N GLN A 246 -0.31 11.68 -1.03
CA GLN A 246 -1.07 12.25 -2.14
C GLN A 246 -1.44 11.19 -3.17
N GLN A 247 -0.50 10.31 -3.52
CA GLN A 247 -0.71 9.27 -4.52
C GLN A 247 -1.68 8.18 -4.04
N VAL A 248 -1.52 7.71 -2.81
CA VAL A 248 -2.37 6.67 -2.22
C VAL A 248 -3.80 7.18 -2.04
N VAL A 249 -3.98 8.37 -1.46
CA VAL A 249 -5.31 8.95 -1.23
C VAL A 249 -6.02 9.29 -2.54
N THR A 250 -5.29 9.85 -3.51
CA THR A 250 -5.87 10.11 -4.85
C THR A 250 -6.35 8.81 -5.50
N THR A 251 -5.55 7.74 -5.42
CA THR A 251 -5.92 6.44 -5.99
C THR A 251 -7.13 5.85 -5.27
N LEU A 252 -7.17 5.93 -3.94
CA LEU A 252 -8.33 5.50 -3.16
C LEU A 252 -9.62 6.21 -3.58
N PHE A 253 -9.59 7.53 -3.74
CA PHE A 253 -10.77 8.30 -4.15
C PHE A 253 -11.19 7.98 -5.59
N VAL A 254 -10.25 7.76 -6.51
CA VAL A 254 -10.56 7.27 -7.86
C VAL A 254 -11.24 5.89 -7.80
N LEU A 255 -10.75 4.98 -6.96
CA LEU A 255 -11.35 3.66 -6.79
C LEU A 255 -12.74 3.73 -6.15
N MET A 256 -12.97 4.68 -5.24
CA MET A 256 -14.31 4.97 -4.71
C MET A 256 -15.26 5.39 -5.83
N GLU A 257 -14.87 6.32 -6.71
CA GLU A 257 -15.73 6.71 -7.84
C GLU A 257 -16.03 5.54 -8.78
N GLN A 258 -15.00 4.78 -9.16
CA GLN A 258 -15.12 3.69 -10.14
C GLN A 258 -15.98 2.53 -9.62
N ASN A 259 -15.93 2.28 -8.32
CA ASN A 259 -16.55 1.10 -7.71
C ASN A 259 -17.77 1.42 -6.86
N TYR A 260 -18.39 2.60 -7.03
CA TYR A 260 -19.62 2.99 -6.29
C TYR A 260 -20.71 1.93 -6.34
N GLY A 261 -20.93 1.32 -7.51
CA GLY A 261 -21.92 0.25 -7.67
C GLY A 261 -21.67 -0.96 -6.78
N TYR A 262 -20.42 -1.25 -6.42
CA TYR A 262 -20.04 -2.34 -5.52
C TYR A 262 -20.12 -1.89 -4.06
N TRP A 263 -19.40 -0.82 -3.69
CA TRP A 263 -19.22 -0.50 -2.28
C TRP A 263 -20.46 0.10 -1.62
N LYS A 264 -21.40 0.68 -2.38
CA LYS A 264 -22.63 1.25 -1.81
C LYS A 264 -23.47 0.23 -1.03
N ASP A 265 -23.40 -1.04 -1.43
CA ASP A 265 -24.22 -2.13 -0.89
C ASP A 265 -23.52 -2.90 0.24
N ILE A 266 -22.22 -2.65 0.47
CA ILE A 266 -21.46 -3.25 1.56
C ILE A 266 -21.92 -2.65 2.90
N LYS A 267 -22.21 -3.49 3.90
CA LYS A 267 -22.71 -3.04 5.21
C LYS A 267 -21.81 -3.40 6.38
N GLU A 268 -21.02 -4.44 6.21
CA GLU A 268 -20.16 -5.00 7.24
C GLU A 268 -18.87 -5.51 6.61
N SER A 269 -17.86 -5.78 7.44
CA SER A 269 -16.62 -6.39 7.01
C SER A 269 -16.40 -7.75 7.66
N THR A 270 -15.82 -8.68 6.91
CA THR A 270 -15.48 -10.03 7.38
C THR A 270 -13.95 -10.24 7.41
N PRO A 271 -13.43 -10.98 8.41
CA PRO A 271 -12.02 -11.31 8.46
C PRO A 271 -11.63 -12.25 7.32
N VAL A 272 -10.42 -12.07 6.79
CA VAL A 272 -9.78 -13.05 5.89
C VAL A 272 -8.77 -13.90 6.69
N PRO A 273 -8.57 -15.19 6.33
CA PRO A 273 -7.66 -16.07 7.07
C PRO A 273 -6.24 -15.51 7.15
N ILE A 274 -5.59 -15.67 8.32
CA ILE A 274 -4.19 -15.30 8.54
C ILE A 274 -3.38 -16.59 8.76
N LEU A 275 -2.51 -16.91 7.80
CA LEU A 275 -1.77 -18.16 7.68
C LEU A 275 -0.27 -17.97 7.94
N GLY A 276 0.43 -19.07 8.15
CA GLY A 276 1.87 -19.09 8.45
C GLY A 276 2.19 -18.89 9.93
N GLU A 277 3.40 -19.29 10.29
CA GLU A 277 3.96 -19.17 11.64
C GLU A 277 4.73 -17.85 11.79
N VAL A 278 4.72 -17.28 13.00
CA VAL A 278 5.45 -16.04 13.33
C VAL A 278 6.92 -16.35 13.55
N THR A 279 7.80 -15.60 12.90
CA THR A 279 9.20 -15.47 13.32
C THR A 279 9.31 -14.26 14.25
N SER A 280 9.63 -14.55 15.51
CA SER A 280 9.70 -13.59 16.63
C SER A 280 10.85 -12.59 16.46
N THR A 281 10.51 -11.35 16.08
CA THR A 281 11.39 -10.18 16.20
C THR A 281 10.54 -8.99 16.60
N LYS A 282 11.05 -8.13 17.50
CA LYS A 282 10.33 -6.93 17.92
C LYS A 282 10.54 -5.79 16.90
N PRO A 283 9.51 -4.96 16.64
CA PRO A 283 9.66 -3.75 15.83
C PRO A 283 10.70 -2.77 16.38
N GLU A 284 11.44 -2.12 15.47
CA GLU A 284 12.34 -1.02 15.83
C GLU A 284 11.52 0.19 16.30
N VAL A 285 11.92 0.75 17.43
CA VAL A 285 11.27 1.92 18.03
C VAL A 285 11.90 3.20 17.49
N PHE A 286 11.07 4.14 17.09
CA PHE A 286 11.50 5.50 16.71
C PHE A 286 10.57 6.55 17.32
N ASN A 287 11.05 7.79 17.39
CA ASN A 287 10.26 8.89 17.91
C ASN A 287 9.62 9.69 16.77
N ILE A 288 8.36 10.08 16.94
CA ILE A 288 7.71 11.06 16.07
C ILE A 288 7.92 12.45 16.65
N ASN A 289 8.30 13.42 15.82
CA ASN A 289 8.31 14.83 16.21
C ASN A 289 6.88 15.40 16.23
N GLN A 290 6.19 15.21 17.36
CA GLN A 290 4.80 15.65 17.53
C GLN A 290 4.64 17.18 17.43
N GLU A 291 5.61 17.95 17.92
CA GLU A 291 5.60 19.42 17.83
C GLU A 291 5.53 19.87 16.37
N ASN A 292 6.39 19.32 15.51
CA ASN A 292 6.38 19.60 14.08
C ASN A 292 5.03 19.25 13.45
N LEU A 293 4.44 18.08 13.77
CA LEU A 293 3.14 17.68 13.19
C LEU A 293 2.03 18.68 13.55
N VAL A 294 1.99 19.14 14.80
CA VAL A 294 1.00 20.14 15.26
C VAL A 294 1.26 21.51 14.61
N GLU A 295 2.52 21.91 14.46
CA GLU A 295 2.89 23.16 13.80
C GLU A 295 2.52 23.16 12.31
N TYR A 296 2.78 22.06 11.59
CA TYR A 296 2.36 21.88 10.21
C TYR A 296 0.84 21.96 10.07
N PHE A 297 0.09 21.34 10.98
CA PHE A 297 -1.36 21.45 11.00
C PHE A 297 -1.82 22.90 11.20
N LYS A 298 -1.29 23.61 12.20
CA LYS A 298 -1.68 25.00 12.49
C LYS A 298 -1.34 25.94 11.33
N THR A 299 -0.18 25.76 10.72
CA THR A 299 0.22 26.50 9.51
C THR A 299 -0.72 26.18 8.34
N GLY A 300 -1.05 24.90 8.15
CA GLY A 300 -2.03 24.47 7.15
C GLY A 300 -3.44 25.05 7.40
N PHE A 301 -3.88 25.14 8.65
CA PHE A 301 -5.16 25.74 9.02
C PHE A 301 -5.19 27.24 8.69
N ASN A 302 -4.11 27.97 8.96
CA ASN A 302 -4.01 29.38 8.59
C ASN A 302 -4.03 29.62 7.08
N HIS A 303 -3.44 28.71 6.28
CA HIS A 303 -3.37 28.84 4.83
C HIS A 303 -4.62 28.32 4.11
N PHE A 304 -5.20 27.21 4.57
CA PHE A 304 -6.27 26.48 3.86
C PHE A 304 -7.61 26.52 4.59
N GLY A 305 -7.72 27.13 5.78
CA GLY A 305 -8.95 27.12 6.59
C GLY A 305 -10.20 27.60 5.84
N ALA A 306 -10.10 28.69 5.09
CA ALA A 306 -11.22 29.19 4.27
C ALA A 306 -11.64 28.21 3.15
N LEU A 307 -10.70 27.41 2.63
CA LEU A 307 -11.01 26.36 1.66
C LEU A 307 -11.64 25.15 2.36
N TRP A 308 -11.13 24.74 3.53
CA TRP A 308 -11.73 23.67 4.32
C TRP A 308 -13.16 24.00 4.77
N GLU A 309 -13.46 25.26 5.08
CA GLU A 309 -14.84 25.71 5.38
C GLU A 309 -15.81 25.47 4.22
N ASN A 310 -15.32 25.52 2.98
CA ASN A 310 -16.13 25.27 1.78
C ASN A 310 -16.24 23.78 1.44
N VAL A 311 -15.24 22.97 1.82
CA VAL A 311 -15.14 21.53 1.52
C VAL A 311 -15.87 20.68 2.56
N LEU A 312 -15.74 21.04 3.83
CA LEU A 312 -16.26 20.27 4.96
C LEU A 312 -17.68 20.71 5.32
N GLU A 313 -18.45 19.80 5.92
CA GLU A 313 -19.69 20.22 6.57
C GLU A 313 -19.41 21.21 7.71
N ARG A 314 -20.36 22.14 7.91
CA ARG A 314 -20.21 23.25 8.87
C ARG A 314 -19.84 22.74 10.26
N GLU A 315 -20.51 21.69 10.73
CA GLU A 315 -20.25 21.10 12.05
C GLU A 315 -18.83 20.52 12.15
N ASN A 316 -18.36 19.85 11.09
CA ASN A 316 -17.01 19.28 11.02
C ASN A 316 -15.94 20.39 11.01
N PHE A 317 -16.17 21.47 10.26
CA PHE A 317 -15.25 22.61 10.22
C PHE A 317 -15.17 23.34 11.56
N GLU A 318 -16.29 23.58 12.23
CA GLU A 318 -16.31 24.20 13.57
C GLU A 318 -15.59 23.34 14.62
N GLU A 319 -15.68 22.01 14.52
CA GLU A 319 -14.91 21.09 15.37
C GLU A 319 -13.41 21.18 15.06
N LEU A 320 -13.03 21.17 13.78
CA LEU A 320 -11.64 21.34 13.34
C LEU A 320 -11.01 22.65 13.82
N LYS A 321 -11.79 23.75 13.79
CA LYS A 321 -11.37 25.07 14.28
C LYS A 321 -11.14 25.10 15.80
N LYS A 322 -11.84 24.28 16.58
CA LYS A 322 -11.54 24.12 18.01
C LYS A 322 -10.20 23.42 18.21
N ILE A 323 -9.93 22.37 17.43
CA ILE A 323 -8.66 21.61 17.49
C ILE A 323 -7.46 22.49 17.14
N SER A 324 -7.59 23.44 16.21
CA SER A 324 -6.49 24.36 15.87
C SER A 324 -6.03 25.24 17.04
N ALA A 325 -6.87 25.42 18.07
CA ALA A 325 -6.53 26.19 19.27
C ALA A 325 -5.82 25.36 20.36
N TYR A 326 -5.73 24.03 20.23
CA TYR A 326 -5.11 23.18 21.26
C TYR A 326 -3.58 23.35 21.31
N SER A 327 -3.02 23.19 22.51
CA SER A 327 -1.56 23.05 22.71
C SER A 327 -1.09 21.68 22.27
N THR A 328 0.22 21.52 22.02
CA THR A 328 0.81 20.24 21.59
C THR A 328 0.58 19.14 22.63
N ASP A 329 0.79 19.44 23.92
CA ASP A 329 0.68 18.45 25.01
C ASP A 329 -0.73 17.87 25.17
N ASN A 330 -1.76 18.67 24.91
CA ASN A 330 -3.16 18.27 25.01
C ASN A 330 -3.80 18.07 23.64
N PHE A 331 -2.99 17.88 22.58
CA PHE A 331 -3.49 17.81 21.22
C PHE A 331 -4.29 16.52 21.02
N THR A 332 -5.56 16.66 20.65
CA THR A 332 -6.45 15.54 20.37
C THR A 332 -7.13 15.75 19.02
N PHE A 333 -7.32 14.66 18.29
CA PHE A 333 -8.04 14.65 17.02
C PHE A 333 -9.00 13.44 17.02
N PRO A 334 -10.30 13.67 17.30
CA PRO A 334 -11.28 12.59 17.37
C PRO A 334 -11.38 11.78 16.09
N THR A 335 -11.49 10.46 16.21
CA THR A 335 -11.58 9.54 15.07
C THR A 335 -12.81 9.81 14.23
N GLU A 336 -13.94 10.12 14.87
CA GLU A 336 -15.22 10.39 14.24
C GLU A 336 -15.14 11.63 13.35
N LEU A 337 -14.50 12.69 13.83
CA LEU A 337 -14.24 13.89 13.02
C LEU A 337 -13.32 13.56 11.84
N TRP A 338 -12.24 12.81 12.08
CA TRP A 338 -11.32 12.41 11.01
C TRP A 338 -12.01 11.62 9.90
N CYS A 339 -12.87 10.68 10.29
CA CYS A 339 -13.69 9.89 9.38
C CYS A 339 -14.59 10.80 8.52
N ARG A 340 -15.34 11.71 9.15
CA ARG A 340 -16.21 12.65 8.43
C ARG A 340 -15.44 13.60 7.51
N ILE A 341 -14.28 14.09 7.93
CA ILE A 341 -13.39 14.93 7.09
C ILE A 341 -12.92 14.16 5.85
N LEU A 342 -12.52 12.90 6.00
CA LEU A 342 -12.13 12.04 4.88
C LEU A 342 -13.29 11.83 3.91
N TYR A 343 -14.50 11.58 4.42
CA TYR A 343 -15.70 11.41 3.61
C TYR A 343 -16.11 12.69 2.89
N ASP A 344 -16.13 13.84 3.57
CA ASP A 344 -16.39 15.14 2.95
C ASP A 344 -15.40 15.44 1.82
N THR A 345 -14.12 15.11 2.04
CA THR A 345 -13.10 15.30 1.03
C THR A 345 -13.26 14.34 -0.14
N ALA A 346 -13.62 13.08 0.11
CA ALA A 346 -13.89 12.10 -0.95
C ALA A 346 -15.12 12.49 -1.80
N VAL A 347 -16.19 12.99 -1.16
CA VAL A 347 -17.39 13.51 -1.83
C VAL A 347 -17.05 14.75 -2.66
N THR A 348 -16.25 15.66 -2.10
CA THR A 348 -15.78 16.84 -2.85
C THR A 348 -14.91 16.43 -4.04
N PHE A 349 -14.02 15.46 -3.88
CA PHE A 349 -13.21 14.90 -4.96
C PHE A 349 -14.08 14.31 -6.07
N HIS A 350 -15.17 13.63 -5.70
CA HIS A 350 -16.13 13.07 -6.64
C HIS A 350 -16.82 14.16 -7.49
N ASN A 351 -17.29 15.21 -6.81
CA ASN A 351 -18.01 16.32 -7.41
C ASN A 351 -17.11 17.22 -8.27
N TRP A 352 -15.89 17.52 -7.81
CA TRP A 352 -14.94 18.34 -8.54
C TRP A 352 -14.37 17.58 -9.73
N LYS A 353 -14.32 18.23 -10.91
CA LYS A 353 -13.66 17.67 -12.11
C LYS A 353 -12.26 18.23 -12.33
N ARG A 354 -11.95 19.38 -11.72
CA ARG A 354 -10.64 20.04 -11.74
C ARG A 354 -10.07 20.10 -10.33
N ASN A 355 -8.81 20.49 -10.20
CA ASN A 355 -8.13 20.74 -8.91
C ASN A 355 -8.12 19.55 -7.90
N ARG A 356 -8.49 18.33 -8.32
CA ARG A 356 -8.49 17.10 -7.50
C ARG A 356 -7.18 16.85 -6.76
N VAL A 357 -6.05 17.04 -7.46
CA VAL A 357 -4.71 16.91 -6.84
C VAL A 357 -4.51 17.96 -5.75
N LYS A 358 -4.92 19.22 -5.99
CA LYS A 358 -4.80 20.27 -4.98
C LYS A 358 -5.67 19.97 -3.75
N LEU A 359 -6.89 19.44 -3.95
CA LEU A 359 -7.76 19.01 -2.86
C LEU A 359 -7.07 17.98 -1.95
N VAL A 360 -6.48 16.94 -2.54
CA VAL A 360 -5.75 15.92 -1.79
C VAL A 360 -4.50 16.50 -1.12
N ASN A 361 -3.79 17.42 -1.78
CA ASN A 361 -2.61 18.07 -1.18
C ASN A 361 -2.97 18.89 0.07
N MET A 362 -4.14 19.51 0.09
CA MET A 362 -4.64 20.25 1.25
C MET A 362 -5.02 19.34 2.43
N MET A 363 -5.06 18.01 2.24
CA MET A 363 -5.29 17.09 3.35
C MET A 363 -4.03 16.76 4.14
N THR A 364 -2.82 16.99 3.60
CA THR A 364 -1.58 16.63 4.29
C THR A 364 -1.49 17.24 5.71
N PRO A 365 -1.84 18.53 5.94
CA PRO A 365 -1.85 19.08 7.30
C PRO A 365 -2.90 18.44 8.23
N LEU A 366 -4.07 18.07 7.71
CA LEU A 366 -5.12 17.38 8.47
C LEU A 366 -4.68 15.97 8.86
N TYR A 367 -3.98 15.29 7.96
CA TYR A 367 -3.38 13.99 8.20
C TYR A 367 -2.31 14.05 9.30
N PHE A 368 -1.44 15.06 9.29
CA PHE A 368 -0.47 15.25 10.37
C PHE A 368 -1.12 15.55 11.71
N ALA A 369 -2.20 16.35 11.73
CA ALA A 369 -3.01 16.57 12.92
C ALA A 369 -3.58 15.24 13.44
N ARG A 370 -4.09 14.38 12.55
CA ARG A 370 -4.60 13.06 12.91
C ARG A 370 -3.53 12.19 13.55
N ILE A 371 -2.32 12.16 12.98
CA ILE A 371 -1.18 11.41 13.55
C ILE A 371 -0.83 11.97 14.93
N ALA A 372 -0.73 13.29 15.09
CA ALA A 372 -0.43 13.91 16.38
C ALA A 372 -1.46 13.51 17.45
N GLY A 373 -2.75 13.54 17.11
CA GLY A 373 -3.81 13.08 18.01
C GLY A 373 -3.73 11.59 18.37
N PHE A 374 -3.31 10.74 17.43
CA PHE A 374 -3.05 9.32 17.69
C PHE A 374 -1.85 9.13 18.63
N VAL A 375 -0.73 9.82 18.38
CA VAL A 375 0.47 9.78 19.24
C VAL A 375 0.14 10.19 20.68
N THR A 376 -0.64 11.27 20.87
CA THR A 376 -1.11 11.66 22.21
C THR A 376 -1.93 10.55 22.86
N LYS A 377 -2.92 9.98 22.16
CA LYS A 377 -3.82 8.95 22.70
C LYS A 377 -3.06 7.67 23.08
N THR A 378 -2.05 7.28 22.31
CA THR A 378 -1.34 6.01 22.48
C THR A 378 0.03 6.13 23.13
N LYS A 379 0.37 7.27 23.74
CA LYS A 379 1.72 7.54 24.27
C LYS A 379 2.21 6.42 25.19
N ASP A 380 1.40 6.09 26.18
CA ASP A 380 1.73 5.11 27.23
C ASP A 380 1.21 3.68 26.93
N MET A 381 0.69 3.45 25.72
CA MET A 381 0.16 2.15 25.27
C MET A 381 1.24 1.25 24.68
N THR A 382 1.07 -0.07 24.75
CA THR A 382 1.89 -1.04 24.00
C THR A 382 1.56 -1.02 22.50
N ASN A 383 2.29 -1.79 21.68
CA ASN A 383 1.95 -1.92 20.26
C ASN A 383 0.61 -2.63 20.07
N GLU A 384 0.32 -3.63 20.91
CA GLU A 384 -0.91 -4.41 20.90
C GLU A 384 -2.11 -3.54 21.31
N GLU A 385 -1.98 -2.76 22.39
CA GLU A 385 -3.03 -1.81 22.80
C GLU A 385 -3.27 -0.73 21.72
N ALA A 386 -2.21 -0.22 21.09
CA ALA A 386 -2.35 0.73 19.99
C ALA A 386 -3.02 0.11 18.75
N GLU A 387 -2.84 -1.19 18.50
CA GLU A 387 -3.51 -1.93 17.44
C GLU A 387 -5.01 -2.06 17.70
N GLU A 388 -5.43 -2.26 18.95
CA GLU A 388 -6.86 -2.20 19.33
C GLU A 388 -7.48 -0.83 19.02
N ILE A 389 -6.70 0.26 19.19
CA ILE A 389 -7.15 1.61 18.81
C ILE A 389 -7.26 1.77 17.28
N VAL A 390 -6.49 1.02 16.48
CA VAL A 390 -6.66 0.98 15.00
C VAL A 390 -7.93 0.21 14.63
N GLU A 391 -8.22 -0.89 15.31
CA GLU A 391 -9.48 -1.64 15.12
C GLU A 391 -10.72 -0.81 15.50
N GLU A 392 -10.69 -0.10 16.64
CA GLU A 392 -11.74 0.84 17.05
C GLU A 392 -11.98 1.91 15.98
N GLN A 393 -10.92 2.37 15.30
CA GLN A 393 -11.05 3.33 14.21
C GLN A 393 -11.75 2.75 13.00
N ALA A 394 -11.40 1.53 12.60
CA ALA A 394 -12.02 0.87 11.47
C ALA A 394 -13.53 0.68 11.69
N GLU A 395 -13.95 0.30 12.90
CA GLU A 395 -15.37 0.17 13.28
C GLU A 395 -16.13 1.51 13.22
N LYS A 396 -15.49 2.61 13.61
CA LYS A 396 -16.07 3.96 13.48
C LYS A 396 -16.26 4.37 12.03
N PHE A 397 -15.35 3.99 11.14
CA PHE A 397 -15.52 4.22 9.70
C PHE A 397 -16.68 3.41 9.15
N GLU A 398 -16.77 2.12 9.49
CA GLU A 398 -17.89 1.27 9.09
C GLU A 398 -19.24 1.84 9.57
N SER A 399 -19.30 2.29 10.83
CA SER A 399 -20.50 2.87 11.44
C SER A 399 -20.89 4.22 10.82
N ALA A 400 -19.90 5.02 10.39
CA ALA A 400 -20.13 6.31 9.74
C ALA A 400 -20.44 6.20 8.23
N LYS A 401 -20.53 4.98 7.67
CA LYS A 401 -20.78 4.79 6.25
C LYS A 401 -22.10 5.38 5.76
N GLU A 402 -23.12 5.43 6.60
CA GLU A 402 -24.41 6.05 6.25
C GLU A 402 -24.23 7.55 5.95
N TYR A 403 -23.40 8.25 6.72
CA TYR A 403 -23.02 9.64 6.44
C TYR A 403 -22.37 9.78 5.06
N LEU A 404 -21.42 8.89 4.73
CA LEU A 404 -20.79 8.88 3.40
C LEU A 404 -21.83 8.69 2.30
N LEU A 405 -22.74 7.71 2.44
CA LEU A 405 -23.76 7.42 1.43
C LEU A 405 -24.72 8.59 1.21
N GLN A 406 -25.19 9.22 2.29
CA GLN A 406 -26.05 10.39 2.22
C GLN A 406 -25.35 11.51 1.43
N ARG A 407 -24.13 11.86 1.86
CA ARG A 407 -23.30 12.91 1.25
C ARG A 407 -22.95 12.63 -0.21
N TRP A 408 -22.65 11.36 -0.54
CA TRP A 408 -22.29 10.95 -1.89
C TRP A 408 -23.45 11.08 -2.89
N SER A 409 -24.69 10.98 -2.40
CA SER A 409 -25.90 11.09 -3.22
C SER A 409 -26.40 12.54 -3.41
N GLU A 410 -25.93 13.48 -2.60
CA GLU A 410 -26.26 14.89 -2.71
C GLU A 410 -25.70 15.46 -4.02
N LYS A 411 -26.51 16.26 -4.75
CA LYS A 411 -25.97 17.07 -5.85
C LYS A 411 -24.97 18.06 -5.25
N GLY A 412 -23.67 17.78 -5.43
CA GLY A 412 -22.60 18.61 -4.88
C GLY A 412 -22.68 20.06 -5.34
N LYS A 413 -22.15 20.97 -4.51
CA LYS A 413 -21.87 22.34 -4.94
C LYS A 413 -20.85 22.27 -6.08
N GLU A 414 -21.26 22.69 -7.28
CA GLU A 414 -20.32 22.85 -8.39
C GLU A 414 -19.21 23.84 -8.00
N GLU A 415 -18.00 23.62 -8.53
CA GLU A 415 -16.82 24.44 -8.30
C GLU A 415 -17.18 25.94 -8.48
N GLN A 416 -17.11 26.74 -7.41
CA GLN A 416 -17.18 28.20 -7.56
C GLN A 416 -15.85 28.64 -8.14
N ALA A 417 -15.91 29.23 -9.33
CA ALA A 417 -14.80 29.55 -10.23
C ALA A 417 -13.69 30.41 -9.61
#